data_AF-A0A7Y5NE76-F1
#
_entry.id   AF-A0A7Y5NE76-F1
#
_cell.length_a   1.000
_cell.length_b   1.000
_cell.length_c   1.000
_cell.angle_alpha   90.00
_cell.angle_beta   90.00
_cell.angle_gamma   90.00
#
_symmetry.space_group_name_H-M   'P 1'
#
loop_
_entity.id
_entity.type
_entity.pdbx_description
1 polymer ?
#
loop_
_entity_poly.entity_id
_entity_poly.type
_entity_poly.pdbx_seq_one_letter_code
_entity_poly.pdbx_strand_id
1 'polypeptide(L)'
;MGTFVNGFRGLRTKPVSRTRAFRNRMLMLGLLTAFMSAAGVFAQTRIMPLGNSITEGVGSTDGSGYRLPLYNLLTNANVPFDFVGGLQYGNVLPDKDHEGHAGIKADDLQVTNYLSANPADVILLEIGTNDVSANESATQVRDDIEAILDFFYKRNKACKPKTVIGTSGTILNLALMIQAQNNQGPLGTLNNYKLKASDFFKIHKELAQKNPKDRLKMRGMDPQRNEIIVAGSAVFTGILKKWGSDSVVLCENALREGLVYDYLAKNRSKLEMESLVTDLRLRSILQLAKKCDYRESHATQVDKLALQLFDQTYFLHGLGPWEREILHYAALLHDIGYHISYKKHHKHTYYLIKNAVLNGFEAREIEMIANVARYHSSSLPKEKHENWDRLSQGDQGIAAKLASLLRLADGLDRSHFSVVNKLQCRIQKSRIHIFVYSSKDLELELWAAEKKKDFLEQR
;
A
#
# COMPACT_ATOMS: atom_id res chain seq x y z
N MET A 1 69.51 -36.32 10.13
CA MET A 1 70.37 -35.25 9.59
C MET A 1 69.71 -33.93 9.94
N GLY A 2 70.27 -33.19 10.90
CA GLY A 2 69.72 -31.91 11.35
C GLY A 2 70.56 -30.75 10.83
N THR A 3 69.97 -29.55 10.85
CA THR A 3 70.60 -28.35 11.40
C THR A 3 69.51 -27.33 11.76
N PHE A 4 69.59 -26.89 13.02
CA PHE A 4 68.87 -25.81 13.69
C PHE A 4 69.26 -24.42 13.17
N VAL A 5 68.37 -23.43 13.31
CA VAL A 5 68.63 -22.18 14.07
C VAL A 5 67.33 -21.73 14.77
N ASN A 6 67.51 -21.25 16.00
CA ASN A 6 66.52 -20.95 17.05
C ASN A 6 66.33 -19.43 17.24
N GLY A 7 65.18 -19.04 17.82
CA GLY A 7 65.04 -17.89 18.73
C GLY A 7 64.45 -16.59 18.12
N PHE A 8 63.57 -15.82 18.77
CA PHE A 8 63.44 -15.49 20.20
C PHE A 8 62.05 -14.86 20.53
N ARG A 9 61.54 -15.17 21.75
CA ARG A 9 60.74 -14.38 22.74
C ARG A 9 59.57 -13.48 22.26
N GLY A 10 58.39 -13.43 22.86
CA GLY A 10 57.95 -13.73 24.23
C GLY A 10 57.03 -12.57 24.70
N LEU A 11 55.72 -12.79 24.83
CA LEU A 11 54.79 -11.77 25.36
C LEU A 11 54.40 -12.13 26.80
N ARG A 12 54.93 -11.32 27.72
CA ARG A 12 54.60 -11.31 29.15
C ARG A 12 53.24 -10.66 29.38
N THR A 13 52.48 -11.25 30.29
CA THR A 13 51.29 -10.69 30.93
C THR A 13 51.68 -9.47 31.79
N LYS A 14 50.90 -8.38 31.70
CA LYS A 14 50.93 -7.28 32.67
C LYS A 14 49.71 -7.37 33.59
N PRO A 15 49.87 -7.27 34.93
CA PRO A 15 48.74 -7.17 35.84
C PRO A 15 48.24 -5.71 35.86
N VAL A 16 46.94 -5.49 35.66
CA VAL A 16 46.33 -4.19 35.93
C VAL A 16 45.75 -4.23 37.34
N SER A 17 46.42 -3.51 38.23
CA SER A 17 46.04 -3.31 39.62
C SER A 17 44.71 -2.58 39.75
N ARG A 18 43.85 -3.13 40.61
CA ARG A 18 42.72 -2.45 41.26
C ARG A 18 43.17 -1.09 41.81
N THR A 19 42.54 -0.01 41.37
CA THR A 19 42.25 1.22 42.16
C THR A 19 41.61 2.28 41.26
N ARG A 20 40.35 2.09 40.86
CA ARG A 20 39.47 3.18 40.38
C ARG A 20 37.98 2.84 40.34
N ALA A 21 37.54 1.78 41.02
CA ALA A 21 36.15 1.31 41.01
C ALA A 21 35.29 1.83 42.20
N PHE A 22 35.80 2.74 43.03
CA PHE A 22 35.10 3.15 44.27
C PHE A 22 34.72 4.64 44.36
N ARG A 23 34.92 5.44 43.31
CA ARG A 23 34.53 6.88 43.31
C ARG A 23 33.46 7.29 42.31
N ASN A 24 32.94 6.37 41.49
CA ASN A 24 31.88 6.67 40.51
C ASN A 24 30.53 5.98 40.80
N ARG A 25 30.37 5.31 41.96
CA ARG A 25 29.09 4.70 42.34
C ARG A 25 28.21 5.56 43.26
N MET A 26 28.69 6.72 43.71
CA MET A 26 27.91 7.64 44.55
C MET A 26 27.27 8.82 43.79
N LEU A 27 27.56 8.95 42.48
CA LEU A 27 26.91 9.91 41.57
C LEU A 27 25.79 9.27 40.71
N MET A 28 25.59 7.96 40.83
CA MET A 28 24.58 7.16 40.11
C MET A 28 23.33 6.85 40.96
N LEU A 29 23.10 7.63 42.03
CA LEU A 29 21.88 7.56 42.84
C LEU A 29 21.12 8.90 42.91
N GLY A 30 21.68 9.98 42.37
CA GLY A 30 21.07 11.31 42.28
C GLY A 30 20.61 11.73 40.88
N LEU A 31 20.68 10.82 39.91
CA LEU A 31 20.26 11.05 38.51
C LEU A 31 19.12 10.13 38.07
N LEU A 32 18.56 9.34 39.00
CA LEU A 32 17.37 8.50 38.76
C LEU A 32 16.05 9.19 39.17
N THR A 33 16.10 10.39 39.73
CA THR A 33 14.92 11.18 40.14
C THR A 33 14.60 12.37 39.23
N ALA A 34 15.30 12.52 38.09
CA ALA A 34 15.07 13.62 37.14
C ALA A 34 14.74 13.15 35.70
N PHE A 35 14.37 11.88 35.52
CA PHE A 35 13.82 11.35 34.25
C PHE A 35 12.37 10.83 34.39
N MET A 36 11.61 11.40 35.34
CA MET A 36 10.15 11.41 35.29
C MET A 36 9.66 12.82 34.92
N SER A 37 10.05 13.30 33.74
CA SER A 37 9.56 14.56 33.19
C SER A 37 9.87 14.64 31.70
N ALA A 38 9.24 13.75 30.93
CA ALA A 38 8.82 13.98 29.55
C ALA A 38 8.14 12.70 29.05
N ALA A 39 7.13 12.21 29.79
CA ALA A 39 6.01 11.62 29.07
C ALA A 39 5.49 12.80 28.24
N GLY A 40 5.74 12.78 26.93
CA GLY A 40 5.23 13.81 26.04
C GLY A 40 3.76 13.97 26.38
N VAL A 41 3.38 15.16 26.82
CA VAL A 41 1.97 15.54 26.85
C VAL A 41 1.54 15.38 25.40
N PHE A 42 0.84 14.29 25.09
CA PHE A 42 0.20 14.17 23.80
C PHE A 42 -0.71 15.39 23.72
N ALA A 43 -0.43 16.30 22.79
CA ALA A 43 -1.24 17.48 22.61
C ALA A 43 -2.68 17.01 22.39
N GLN A 44 -3.56 17.39 23.32
CA GLN A 44 -4.97 17.03 23.29
C GLN A 44 -5.56 17.60 21.99
N THR A 45 -6.09 16.72 21.13
CA THR A 45 -6.63 17.15 19.84
C THR A 45 -7.95 17.86 20.09
N ARG A 46 -8.04 19.15 19.74
CA ARG A 46 -9.29 19.92 19.90
C ARG A 46 -10.20 19.65 18.71
N ILE A 47 -11.37 19.12 18.97
CA ILE A 47 -12.36 18.73 17.98
C ILE A 47 -13.55 19.66 18.15
N MET A 48 -13.98 20.36 17.10
CA MET A 48 -15.21 21.15 17.13
C MET A 48 -16.33 20.39 16.40
N PRO A 49 -17.32 19.84 17.11
CA PRO A 49 -18.60 19.47 16.52
C PRO A 49 -19.32 20.74 16.08
N LEU A 50 -19.46 20.96 14.77
CA LEU A 50 -20.02 22.18 14.18
C LEU A 50 -21.15 21.81 13.22
N GLY A 51 -22.34 22.38 13.38
CA GLY A 51 -23.40 22.10 12.42
C GLY A 51 -24.81 22.32 12.91
N ASN A 52 -25.72 21.52 12.34
CA ASN A 52 -27.16 21.60 12.52
C ASN A 52 -27.68 20.95 13.83
N SER A 53 -28.99 20.72 13.86
CA SER A 53 -29.73 20.09 14.96
C SER A 53 -29.20 18.70 15.37
N ILE A 54 -28.60 17.92 14.46
CA ILE A 54 -28.00 16.62 14.79
C ILE A 54 -26.73 16.81 15.63
N THR A 55 -25.94 17.84 15.30
CA THR A 55 -24.76 18.23 16.10
C THR A 55 -25.19 18.80 17.45
N GLU A 56 -26.26 19.60 17.48
CA GLU A 56 -26.82 20.12 18.72
C GLU A 56 -27.28 18.99 19.66
N GLY A 57 -27.85 17.93 19.09
CA GLY A 57 -28.30 16.75 19.82
C GLY A 57 -29.79 16.45 19.69
N VAL A 58 -30.50 17.17 18.80
CA VAL A 58 -31.92 16.96 18.50
C VAL A 58 -32.14 15.53 17.98
N GLY A 59 -33.15 14.87 18.53
CA GLY A 59 -33.50 13.48 18.20
C GLY A 59 -32.80 12.43 19.07
N SER A 60 -31.82 12.82 19.89
CA SER A 60 -31.29 11.94 20.95
C SER A 60 -32.05 12.17 22.26
N THR A 61 -32.30 11.08 23.00
CA THR A 61 -33.02 11.13 24.28
C THR A 61 -32.22 11.82 25.38
N ASP A 62 -30.89 11.93 25.21
CA ASP A 62 -29.98 12.54 26.17
C ASP A 62 -29.45 13.92 25.72
N GLY A 63 -29.84 14.40 24.54
CA GLY A 63 -29.41 15.68 23.96
C GLY A 63 -27.95 15.71 23.48
N SER A 64 -27.29 14.56 23.33
CA SER A 64 -25.86 14.48 22.97
C SER A 64 -25.63 14.22 21.47
N GLY A 65 -26.66 13.80 20.73
CA GLY A 65 -26.54 13.48 19.31
C GLY A 65 -25.46 12.41 19.04
N TYR A 66 -24.69 12.59 17.96
CA TYR A 66 -23.56 11.69 17.66
C TYR A 66 -22.34 11.90 18.57
N ARG A 67 -22.30 13.01 19.33
CA ARG A 67 -21.13 13.40 20.13
C ARG A 67 -20.85 12.39 21.24
N LEU A 68 -21.87 11.78 21.83
CA LEU A 68 -21.69 10.71 22.83
C LEU A 68 -21.10 9.41 22.27
N PRO A 69 -21.64 8.81 21.20
CA PRO A 69 -20.97 7.71 20.53
C PRO A 69 -19.51 8.02 20.14
N LEU A 70 -19.24 9.23 19.63
CA LEU A 70 -17.89 9.65 19.27
C LEU A 70 -16.97 9.76 20.49
N TYR A 71 -17.43 10.42 21.56
CA TYR A 71 -16.71 10.53 22.83
C TYR A 71 -16.30 9.15 23.34
N ASN A 72 -17.24 8.21 23.34
CA ASN A 72 -17.00 6.83 23.79
C ASN A 72 -15.98 6.12 22.89
N LEU A 73 -16.06 6.28 21.56
CA LEU A 73 -15.09 5.69 20.63
C LEU A 73 -13.68 6.23 20.85
N LEU A 74 -13.53 7.56 21.00
CA LEU A 74 -12.24 8.21 21.22
C LEU A 74 -11.65 7.83 22.58
N THR A 75 -12.47 7.80 23.63
CA THR A 75 -12.08 7.38 24.98
C THR A 75 -11.65 5.91 25.00
N ASN A 76 -12.45 5.01 24.42
CA ASN A 76 -12.12 3.58 24.33
C ASN A 76 -10.85 3.32 23.51
N ALA A 77 -10.54 4.19 22.55
CA ALA A 77 -9.32 4.15 21.76
C ALA A 77 -8.11 4.80 22.45
N ASN A 78 -8.26 5.33 23.67
CA ASN A 78 -7.26 6.11 24.40
C ASN A 78 -6.69 7.28 23.58
N VAL A 79 -7.52 7.92 22.77
CA VAL A 79 -7.14 9.15 22.05
C VAL A 79 -7.31 10.32 23.01
N PRO A 80 -6.29 11.17 23.22
CA PRO A 80 -6.45 12.41 23.98
C PRO A 80 -7.13 13.48 23.12
N PHE A 81 -8.34 13.89 23.48
CA PHE A 81 -9.13 14.87 22.75
C PHE A 81 -9.89 15.80 23.70
N ASP A 82 -10.29 16.96 23.17
CA ASP A 82 -11.09 18.00 23.82
C ASP A 82 -12.18 18.41 22.81
N PHE A 83 -13.46 18.31 23.15
CA PHE A 83 -14.45 19.01 22.36
C PHE A 83 -14.37 20.51 22.66
N VAL A 84 -14.55 21.35 21.64
CA VAL A 84 -14.49 22.80 21.78
C VAL A 84 -15.69 23.45 21.09
N GLY A 85 -16.22 24.51 21.69
CA GLY A 85 -17.39 25.24 21.20
C GLY A 85 -18.03 26.10 22.29
N GLY A 86 -18.90 27.03 21.90
CA GLY A 86 -19.58 27.94 22.82
C GLY A 86 -20.84 27.38 23.47
N LEU A 87 -21.37 26.25 22.98
CA LEU A 87 -22.58 25.60 23.50
C LEU A 87 -22.24 24.31 24.28
N GLN A 88 -23.09 23.97 25.25
CA GLN A 88 -22.89 22.85 26.17
C GLN A 88 -24.18 22.06 26.43
N TYR A 89 -24.70 21.37 25.40
CA TYR A 89 -25.85 20.46 25.53
C TYR A 89 -25.41 18.98 25.57
N GLY A 90 -26.22 18.12 26.18
CA GLY A 90 -25.98 16.68 26.33
C GLY A 90 -25.87 16.27 27.79
N ASN A 91 -26.93 15.68 28.35
CA ASN A 91 -27.04 15.45 29.80
C ASN A 91 -26.04 14.42 30.33
N VAL A 92 -25.76 13.38 29.54
CA VAL A 92 -24.89 12.26 29.93
C VAL A 92 -23.50 12.34 29.30
N LEU A 93 -23.26 13.31 28.42
CA LEU A 93 -22.00 13.50 27.74
C LEU A 93 -21.00 14.17 28.69
N PRO A 94 -19.82 13.58 28.96
CA PRO A 94 -18.86 14.17 29.89
C PRO A 94 -18.28 15.50 29.41
N ASP A 95 -17.95 15.58 28.13
CA ASP A 95 -17.47 16.80 27.47
C ASP A 95 -18.53 17.29 26.48
N LYS A 96 -19.17 18.41 26.83
CA LYS A 96 -20.39 18.86 26.18
C LYS A 96 -20.14 19.88 25.09
N ASP A 97 -18.92 20.35 24.90
CA ASP A 97 -18.65 21.52 24.08
C ASP A 97 -19.01 21.26 22.61
N HIS A 98 -19.73 22.20 21.98
CA HIS A 98 -20.08 22.13 20.57
C HIS A 98 -20.50 23.49 19.99
N GLU A 99 -20.63 23.54 18.66
CA GLU A 99 -21.24 24.60 17.87
C GLU A 99 -22.34 24.01 16.98
N GLY A 100 -23.24 23.26 17.63
CA GLY A 100 -24.42 22.68 17.00
C GLY A 100 -25.61 23.58 17.22
N HIS A 101 -26.21 24.07 16.14
CA HIS A 101 -27.29 25.06 16.16
C HIS A 101 -28.49 24.51 15.39
N ALA A 102 -29.59 24.19 16.08
CA ALA A 102 -30.78 23.70 15.40
C ALA A 102 -31.37 24.72 14.43
N GLY A 103 -31.75 24.25 13.24
CA GLY A 103 -32.28 25.09 12.17
C GLY A 103 -31.26 25.95 11.45
N ILE A 104 -29.97 25.94 11.86
CA ILE A 104 -28.94 26.75 11.19
C ILE A 104 -28.77 26.31 9.74
N LYS A 105 -28.69 27.31 8.87
CA LYS A 105 -28.38 27.14 7.46
C LYS A 105 -26.91 27.43 7.22
N ALA A 106 -26.39 27.04 6.07
CA ALA A 106 -24.97 27.16 5.81
C ALA A 106 -24.53 28.63 5.65
N ASP A 107 -25.40 29.52 5.17
CA ASP A 107 -25.16 30.97 5.04
C ASP A 107 -25.07 31.68 6.40
N ASP A 108 -25.84 31.21 7.38
CA ASP A 108 -25.87 31.73 8.75
C ASP A 108 -24.68 31.26 9.61
N LEU A 109 -23.85 30.34 9.09
CA LEU A 109 -22.79 29.70 9.87
C LEU A 109 -21.57 30.63 10.05
N GLN A 110 -21.44 31.21 11.25
CA GLN A 110 -20.33 32.12 11.60
C GLN A 110 -19.03 31.39 11.96
N VAL A 111 -18.57 30.45 11.12
CA VAL A 111 -17.41 29.56 11.36
C VAL A 111 -16.16 30.32 11.83
N THR A 112 -15.90 31.49 11.23
CA THR A 112 -14.72 32.29 11.57
C THR A 112 -14.79 32.81 13.01
N ASN A 113 -15.98 33.20 13.48
CA ASN A 113 -16.16 33.71 14.84
C ASN A 113 -16.03 32.57 15.85
N TYR A 114 -16.69 31.43 15.59
CA TYR A 114 -16.64 30.26 16.46
C TYR A 114 -15.20 29.74 16.66
N LEU A 115 -14.41 29.63 15.60
CA LEU A 115 -13.03 29.14 15.68
C LEU A 115 -12.03 30.17 16.21
N SER A 116 -12.36 31.45 16.12
CA SER A 116 -11.54 32.50 16.74
C SER A 116 -11.73 32.49 18.25
N ALA A 117 -12.96 32.26 18.73
CA ALA A 117 -13.29 32.13 20.15
C ALA A 117 -12.82 30.79 20.73
N ASN A 118 -13.03 29.70 19.98
CA ASN A 118 -12.77 28.32 20.40
C ASN A 118 -11.90 27.62 19.34
N PRO A 119 -10.57 27.78 19.35
CA PRO A 119 -9.73 27.25 18.27
C PRO A 119 -9.70 25.73 18.27
N ALA A 120 -9.94 25.13 17.10
CA ALA A 120 -9.98 23.68 16.89
C ALA A 120 -8.86 23.20 15.94
N ASP A 121 -8.49 21.93 16.11
CA ASP A 121 -7.55 21.21 15.25
C ASP A 121 -8.29 20.33 14.22
N VAL A 122 -9.46 19.81 14.61
CA VAL A 122 -10.38 19.04 13.76
C VAL A 122 -11.77 19.67 13.83
N ILE A 123 -12.48 19.73 12.70
CA ILE A 123 -13.87 20.20 12.65
C ILE A 123 -14.72 19.08 12.06
N LEU A 124 -15.79 18.73 12.76
CA LEU A 124 -16.82 17.81 12.27
C LEU A 124 -17.99 18.66 11.81
N LEU A 125 -18.10 18.84 10.50
CA LEU A 125 -19.09 19.75 9.91
C LEU A 125 -20.31 18.98 9.41
N GLU A 126 -21.46 19.23 10.04
CA GLU A 126 -22.78 18.70 9.64
C GLU A 126 -23.69 19.87 9.24
N ILE A 127 -23.70 20.22 7.96
CA ILE A 127 -24.43 21.38 7.43
C ILE A 127 -25.02 21.07 6.06
N GLY A 128 -26.08 21.77 5.64
CA GLY A 128 -26.70 21.61 4.31
C GLY A 128 -28.08 20.93 4.30
N THR A 129 -28.50 20.27 5.38
CA THR A 129 -29.80 19.57 5.43
C THR A 129 -30.99 20.52 5.50
N ASN A 130 -30.82 21.66 6.20
CA ASN A 130 -31.85 22.68 6.36
C ASN A 130 -32.01 23.48 5.06
N ASP A 131 -30.90 23.75 4.38
CA ASP A 131 -30.80 24.42 3.08
C ASP A 131 -31.55 23.63 1.99
N VAL A 132 -31.35 22.30 1.96
CA VAL A 132 -32.09 21.40 1.06
C VAL A 132 -33.58 21.35 1.40
N SER A 133 -33.93 21.33 2.69
CA SER A 133 -35.33 21.28 3.16
C SER A 133 -36.08 22.60 2.89
N ALA A 134 -35.37 23.73 2.82
CA ALA A 134 -35.89 25.03 2.41
C ALA A 134 -35.97 25.22 0.88
N ASN A 135 -35.59 24.21 0.09
CA ASN A 135 -35.58 24.23 -1.38
C ASN A 135 -34.71 25.36 -1.96
N GLU A 136 -33.61 25.68 -1.29
CA GLU A 136 -32.70 26.76 -1.70
C GLU A 136 -31.95 26.43 -2.99
N SER A 137 -31.56 27.48 -3.72
CA SER A 137 -30.87 27.33 -5.00
C SER A 137 -29.45 26.81 -4.80
N ALA A 138 -28.92 26.07 -5.78
CA ALA A 138 -27.53 25.58 -5.78
C ALA A 138 -26.48 26.71 -5.67
N THR A 139 -26.87 27.96 -5.92
CA THR A 139 -26.04 29.16 -5.77
C THR A 139 -25.80 29.49 -4.31
N GLN A 140 -26.82 29.34 -3.44
CA GLN A 140 -26.73 29.65 -2.02
C GLN A 140 -25.78 28.68 -1.31
N VAL A 141 -26.01 27.37 -1.50
CA VAL A 141 -25.14 26.29 -0.99
C VAL A 141 -23.68 26.48 -1.41
N ARG A 142 -23.43 26.98 -2.63
CA ARG A 142 -22.07 27.28 -3.11
C ARG A 142 -21.42 28.39 -2.28
N ASP A 143 -22.14 29.48 -2.04
CA ASP A 143 -21.61 30.65 -1.34
C ASP A 143 -21.26 30.31 0.11
N ASP A 144 -22.04 29.42 0.72
CA ASP A 144 -21.83 28.96 2.10
C ASP A 144 -20.60 28.08 2.23
N ILE A 145 -20.42 27.17 1.26
CA ILE A 145 -19.20 26.37 1.18
C ILE A 145 -18.00 27.27 0.89
N GLU A 146 -18.12 28.29 0.03
CA GLU A 146 -17.05 29.26 -0.19
C GLU A 146 -16.66 29.97 1.12
N ALA A 147 -17.61 30.37 1.97
CA ALA A 147 -17.32 30.98 3.26
C ALA A 147 -16.54 30.05 4.22
N ILE A 148 -16.93 28.78 4.30
CA ILE A 148 -16.22 27.76 5.10
C ILE A 148 -14.80 27.54 4.57
N LEU A 149 -14.65 27.41 3.25
CA LEU A 149 -13.35 27.19 2.60
C LEU A 149 -12.44 28.42 2.73
N ASP A 150 -13.00 29.62 2.70
CA ASP A 150 -12.29 30.89 2.90
C ASP A 150 -11.61 30.97 4.26
N PHE A 151 -12.28 30.49 5.30
CA PHE A 151 -11.68 30.38 6.63
C PHE A 151 -10.46 29.44 6.61
N PHE A 152 -10.61 28.21 6.12
CA PHE A 152 -9.52 27.24 6.09
C PHE A 152 -8.35 27.72 5.25
N TYR A 153 -8.62 28.39 4.13
CA TYR A 153 -7.60 28.99 3.29
C TYR A 153 -6.85 30.11 4.02
N LYS A 154 -7.55 31.03 4.72
CA LYS A 154 -6.90 32.12 5.46
C LYS A 154 -5.98 31.60 6.57
N ARG A 155 -6.43 30.59 7.33
CA ARG A 155 -5.63 29.96 8.40
C ARG A 155 -4.43 29.19 7.88
N ASN A 156 -4.54 28.57 6.71
CA ASN A 156 -3.49 27.75 6.10
C ASN A 156 -2.82 28.42 4.88
N LYS A 157 -2.87 29.76 4.78
CA LYS A 157 -2.43 30.49 3.58
C LYS A 157 -0.97 30.21 3.21
N ALA A 158 -0.12 29.88 4.19
CA ALA A 158 1.27 29.50 3.99
C ALA A 158 1.45 28.09 3.37
N CYS A 159 0.42 27.24 3.42
CA CYS A 159 0.45 25.84 3.00
C CYS A 159 -0.36 25.66 1.71
N LYS A 160 0.29 25.82 0.54
CA LYS A 160 -0.28 25.38 -0.74
C LYS A 160 -0.04 23.87 -0.91
N PRO A 161 -1.08 23.04 -1.05
CA PRO A 161 -0.89 21.60 -1.27
C PRO A 161 -0.22 21.38 -2.64
N LYS A 162 0.81 20.53 -2.66
CA LYS A 162 1.50 20.12 -3.90
C LYS A 162 0.65 19.14 -4.73
N THR A 163 -0.17 18.35 -4.06
CA THR A 163 -1.02 17.33 -4.65
C THR A 163 -2.37 17.34 -3.96
N VAL A 164 -3.46 17.29 -4.73
CA VAL A 164 -4.80 17.02 -4.22
C VAL A 164 -5.13 15.56 -4.49
N ILE A 165 -5.53 14.85 -3.44
CA ILE A 165 -5.97 13.45 -3.53
C ILE A 165 -7.49 13.44 -3.37
N GLY A 166 -8.20 12.93 -4.39
CA GLY A 166 -9.65 12.77 -4.39
C GLY A 166 -10.03 11.33 -4.05
N THR A 167 -10.85 11.13 -3.02
CA THR A 167 -11.31 9.80 -2.57
C THR A 167 -12.81 9.79 -2.31
N SER A 168 -13.37 8.63 -1.96
CA SER A 168 -14.79 8.42 -1.62
C SER A 168 -15.76 8.53 -2.80
N GLY A 169 -16.97 8.02 -2.59
CA GLY A 169 -17.94 7.73 -3.65
C GLY A 169 -18.28 8.93 -4.55
N THR A 170 -18.43 10.13 -4.00
CA THR A 170 -18.78 11.32 -4.79
C THR A 170 -17.66 11.70 -5.76
N ILE A 171 -16.42 11.84 -5.27
CA ILE A 171 -15.29 12.27 -6.12
C ILE A 171 -14.97 11.19 -7.15
N LEU A 172 -15.02 9.91 -6.77
CA LEU A 172 -14.80 8.80 -7.68
C LEU A 172 -15.91 8.70 -8.75
N ASN A 173 -17.17 8.97 -8.40
CA ASN A 173 -18.25 8.98 -9.39
C ASN A 173 -18.11 10.17 -10.37
N LEU A 174 -17.74 11.36 -9.89
CA LEU A 174 -17.39 12.48 -10.77
C LEU A 174 -16.26 12.13 -11.73
N ALA A 175 -15.23 11.42 -11.26
CA ALA A 175 -14.14 10.96 -12.10
C ALA A 175 -14.59 9.96 -13.17
N LEU A 176 -15.44 8.99 -12.82
CA LEU A 176 -16.03 8.05 -13.77
C LEU A 176 -16.87 8.77 -14.84
N MET A 177 -17.65 9.78 -14.45
CA MET A 177 -18.40 10.61 -15.39
C MET A 177 -17.48 11.35 -16.36
N ILE A 178 -16.41 11.99 -15.86
CA ILE A 178 -15.41 12.69 -16.67
C ILE A 178 -14.75 11.73 -17.67
N GLN A 179 -14.34 10.55 -17.21
CA GLN A 179 -13.75 9.52 -18.06
C GLN A 179 -14.72 9.09 -19.18
N ALA A 180 -15.97 8.81 -18.82
CA ALA A 180 -17.00 8.36 -19.76
C ALA A 180 -17.35 9.42 -20.81
N GLN A 181 -17.27 10.70 -20.46
CA GLN A 181 -17.43 11.83 -21.39
C GLN A 181 -16.23 11.98 -22.32
N ASN A 182 -15.02 11.74 -21.83
CA ASN A 182 -13.78 11.82 -22.61
C ASN A 182 -13.58 10.63 -23.57
N ASN A 183 -14.54 9.72 -23.69
CA ASN A 183 -14.46 8.46 -24.46
C ASN A 183 -13.21 7.62 -24.12
N GLN A 184 -12.70 7.75 -22.90
CA GLN A 184 -11.66 6.87 -22.41
C GLN A 184 -12.34 5.57 -21.97
N GLY A 185 -11.92 4.44 -22.54
CA GLY A 185 -12.47 3.12 -22.21
C GLY A 185 -12.38 2.82 -20.69
N PRO A 186 -13.13 1.83 -20.19
CA PRO A 186 -13.19 1.54 -18.76
C PRO A 186 -11.78 1.27 -18.22
N LEU A 187 -11.45 1.92 -17.11
CA LEU A 187 -10.18 1.69 -16.41
C LEU A 187 -10.42 0.54 -15.43
N GLY A 188 -9.45 -0.37 -15.32
CA GLY A 188 -9.52 -1.45 -14.32
C GLY A 188 -9.46 -0.95 -12.87
N THR A 189 -8.89 0.24 -12.64
CA THR A 189 -8.82 0.92 -11.34
C THR A 189 -8.68 2.42 -11.56
N LEU A 190 -9.28 3.22 -10.67
CA LEU A 190 -9.07 4.66 -10.59
C LEU A 190 -7.90 5.04 -9.68
N ASN A 191 -7.28 4.08 -8.98
CA ASN A 191 -6.22 4.39 -8.04
C ASN A 191 -4.98 4.96 -8.75
N ASN A 192 -4.42 6.06 -8.22
CA ASN A 192 -3.37 6.87 -8.84
C ASN A 192 -3.72 7.49 -10.20
N TYR A 193 -4.98 7.38 -10.66
CA TYR A 193 -5.40 8.03 -11.89
C TYR A 193 -5.47 9.55 -11.71
N LYS A 194 -4.99 10.30 -12.69
CA LYS A 194 -4.84 11.76 -12.58
C LYS A 194 -5.77 12.48 -13.56
N LEU A 195 -6.61 13.36 -13.03
CA LEU A 195 -7.54 14.19 -13.81
C LEU A 195 -7.23 15.68 -13.62
N LYS A 196 -7.54 16.49 -14.64
CA LYS A 196 -7.38 17.95 -14.57
C LYS A 196 -8.49 18.55 -13.71
N ALA A 197 -8.15 19.55 -12.89
CA ALA A 197 -9.15 20.28 -12.10
C ALA A 197 -10.22 20.94 -13.01
N SER A 198 -9.83 21.37 -14.22
CA SER A 198 -10.73 21.92 -15.22
C SER A 198 -11.91 21.00 -15.58
N ASP A 199 -11.70 19.69 -15.54
CA ASP A 199 -12.73 18.74 -15.93
C ASP A 199 -13.76 18.54 -14.81
N PHE A 200 -13.33 18.66 -13.55
CA PHE A 200 -14.24 18.74 -12.40
C PHE A 200 -15.10 20.00 -12.41
N PHE A 201 -14.54 21.14 -12.83
CA PHE A 201 -15.33 22.39 -12.99
C PHE A 201 -16.40 22.26 -14.08
N LYS A 202 -16.06 21.63 -15.22
CA LYS A 202 -17.01 21.40 -16.32
C LYS A 202 -18.16 20.50 -15.88
N ILE A 203 -17.86 19.33 -15.32
CA ILE A 203 -18.90 18.37 -14.92
C ILE A 203 -19.80 18.95 -13.82
N HIS A 204 -19.25 19.71 -12.87
CA HIS A 204 -20.05 20.39 -11.85
C HIS A 204 -21.06 21.36 -12.48
N LYS A 205 -20.63 22.19 -13.45
CA LYS A 205 -21.51 23.13 -14.14
C LYS A 205 -22.64 22.42 -14.88
N GLU A 206 -22.35 21.30 -15.55
CA GLU A 206 -23.37 20.49 -16.23
C GLU A 206 -24.38 19.87 -15.26
N LEU A 207 -23.89 19.33 -14.14
CA LEU A 207 -24.72 18.72 -13.10
C LEU A 207 -25.67 19.74 -12.47
N ALA A 208 -25.17 20.95 -12.18
CA ALA A 208 -25.95 22.03 -11.56
C ALA A 208 -27.10 22.54 -12.47
N GLN A 209 -26.96 22.42 -13.79
CA GLN A 209 -27.95 22.86 -14.77
C GLN A 209 -29.05 21.82 -15.07
N LYS A 210 -28.92 20.60 -14.55
CA LYS A 210 -29.85 19.49 -14.80
C LYS A 210 -30.66 19.17 -13.54
N ASN A 211 -31.92 18.80 -13.72
CA ASN A 211 -32.73 18.22 -12.65
C ASN A 211 -32.30 16.74 -12.40
N PRO A 212 -32.73 16.12 -11.29
CA PRO A 212 -32.37 14.73 -10.98
C PRO A 212 -32.73 13.71 -12.08
N LYS A 213 -33.84 13.90 -12.81
CA LYS A 213 -34.23 12.96 -13.90
C LYS A 213 -33.27 13.04 -15.09
N ASP A 214 -32.80 14.23 -15.43
CA ASP A 214 -31.88 14.43 -16.55
C ASP A 214 -30.43 14.09 -16.21
N ARG A 215 -30.04 14.21 -14.94
CA ARG A 215 -28.73 13.75 -14.43
C ARG A 215 -28.55 12.24 -14.57
N LEU A 216 -29.60 11.45 -14.33
CA LEU A 216 -29.57 9.99 -14.52
C LEU A 216 -29.25 9.55 -15.96
N LYS A 217 -29.46 10.43 -16.95
CA LYS A 217 -29.13 10.17 -18.36
C LYS A 217 -27.66 10.47 -18.68
N MET A 218 -26.91 11.07 -17.77
CA MET A 218 -25.49 11.38 -17.96
C MET A 218 -24.65 10.11 -17.85
N ARG A 219 -23.71 9.93 -18.78
CA ARG A 219 -22.81 8.77 -18.78
C ARG A 219 -21.95 8.74 -17.51
N GLY A 220 -21.85 7.56 -16.89
CA GLY A 220 -21.07 7.35 -15.67
C GLY A 220 -21.77 7.80 -14.37
N MET A 221 -22.99 8.35 -14.42
CA MET A 221 -23.76 8.70 -13.22
C MET A 221 -24.10 7.45 -12.41
N ASP A 222 -23.78 7.46 -11.12
CA ASP A 222 -24.29 6.46 -10.17
C ASP A 222 -25.68 6.90 -9.67
N PRO A 223 -26.74 6.10 -9.89
CA PRO A 223 -28.09 6.43 -9.42
C PRO A 223 -28.17 6.75 -7.92
N GLN A 224 -27.35 6.11 -7.09
CA GLN A 224 -27.32 6.35 -5.63
C GLN A 224 -26.72 7.71 -5.27
N ARG A 225 -26.01 8.36 -6.20
CA ARG A 225 -25.37 9.66 -5.98
C ARG A 225 -26.16 10.83 -6.55
N ASN A 226 -27.15 10.57 -7.39
CA ASN A 226 -27.87 11.59 -8.16
C ASN A 226 -28.41 12.77 -7.33
N GLU A 227 -28.94 12.49 -6.14
CA GLU A 227 -29.51 13.50 -5.25
C GLU A 227 -28.44 14.38 -4.59
N ILE A 228 -27.27 13.82 -4.29
CA ILE A 228 -26.22 14.47 -3.49
C ILE A 228 -25.03 14.99 -4.32
N ILE A 229 -24.88 14.55 -5.57
CA ILE A 229 -23.68 14.77 -6.37
C ILE A 229 -23.44 16.25 -6.70
N VAL A 230 -24.50 17.07 -6.79
CA VAL A 230 -24.37 18.51 -7.04
C VAL A 230 -23.74 19.21 -5.85
N ALA A 231 -24.27 18.98 -4.64
CA ALA A 231 -23.71 19.55 -3.43
C ALA A 231 -22.25 19.10 -3.24
N GLY A 232 -21.98 17.80 -3.36
CA GLY A 232 -20.62 17.28 -3.21
C GLY A 232 -19.63 17.77 -4.28
N SER A 233 -20.08 17.96 -5.53
CA SER A 233 -19.24 18.57 -6.57
C SER A 233 -19.00 20.06 -6.36
N ALA A 234 -19.96 20.80 -5.78
CA ALA A 234 -19.79 22.20 -5.40
C ALA A 234 -18.68 22.33 -4.33
N VAL A 235 -18.73 21.51 -3.29
CA VAL A 235 -17.69 21.49 -2.24
C VAL A 235 -16.32 21.19 -2.85
N PHE A 236 -16.24 20.12 -3.64
CA PHE A 236 -14.97 19.68 -4.18
C PHE A 236 -14.36 20.70 -5.13
N THR A 237 -15.16 21.30 -6.02
CA THR A 237 -14.69 22.36 -6.92
C THR A 237 -14.31 23.63 -6.18
N GLY A 238 -15.04 24.01 -5.14
CA GLY A 238 -14.66 25.11 -4.24
C GLY A 238 -13.24 24.93 -3.69
N ILE A 239 -12.92 23.71 -3.21
CA ILE A 239 -11.58 23.36 -2.71
C ILE A 239 -10.53 23.52 -3.82
N LEU A 240 -10.77 22.94 -5.01
CA LEU A 240 -9.80 23.03 -6.12
C LEU A 240 -9.52 24.47 -6.53
N LYS A 241 -10.57 25.30 -6.61
CA LYS A 241 -10.49 26.72 -6.97
C LYS A 241 -9.71 27.50 -5.92
N LYS A 242 -10.01 27.30 -4.63
CA LYS A 242 -9.41 28.08 -3.55
C LYS A 242 -7.91 27.82 -3.37
N TRP A 243 -7.47 26.58 -3.49
CA TRP A 243 -6.05 26.22 -3.38
C TRP A 243 -5.28 26.27 -4.71
N GLY A 244 -5.94 26.61 -5.82
CA GLY A 244 -5.29 26.76 -7.13
C GLY A 244 -4.56 25.50 -7.58
N SER A 245 -5.26 24.36 -7.51
CA SER A 245 -4.73 23.05 -7.88
C SER A 245 -5.06 22.70 -9.32
N ASP A 246 -4.06 22.31 -10.11
CA ASP A 246 -4.24 22.01 -11.54
C ASP A 246 -4.77 20.60 -11.81
N SER A 247 -4.61 19.70 -10.84
CA SER A 247 -4.93 18.28 -11.01
C SER A 247 -5.28 17.58 -9.70
N VAL A 248 -6.06 16.51 -9.84
CA VAL A 248 -6.46 15.62 -8.75
C VAL A 248 -5.93 14.23 -9.05
N VAL A 249 -5.30 13.60 -8.06
CA VAL A 249 -4.96 12.17 -8.07
C VAL A 249 -6.07 11.42 -7.36
N LEU A 250 -6.64 10.41 -7.99
CA LEU A 250 -7.72 9.62 -7.42
C LEU A 250 -7.17 8.51 -6.53
N CYS A 251 -7.89 8.24 -5.45
CA CYS A 251 -7.61 7.18 -4.50
C CYS A 251 -8.90 6.42 -4.22
N GLU A 252 -8.90 5.12 -4.50
CA GLU A 252 -10.05 4.25 -4.19
C GLU A 252 -10.12 3.90 -2.70
N ASN A 253 -9.01 4.10 -1.98
CA ASN A 253 -8.91 3.85 -0.55
C ASN A 253 -9.38 5.08 0.24
N ALA A 254 -10.16 4.83 1.28
CA ALA A 254 -10.71 5.84 2.16
C ALA A 254 -10.52 5.41 3.63
N LEU A 255 -11.51 5.70 4.47
CA LEU A 255 -11.43 5.47 5.91
C LEU A 255 -11.25 3.99 6.25
N ARG A 256 -11.90 3.07 5.54
CA ARG A 256 -11.83 1.62 5.85
C ARG A 256 -10.42 1.09 5.73
N GLU A 257 -9.75 1.41 4.63
CA GLU A 257 -8.37 1.00 4.37
C GLU A 257 -7.40 1.72 5.31
N GLY A 258 -7.68 3.01 5.63
CA GLY A 258 -6.95 3.77 6.64
C GLY A 258 -7.04 3.14 8.04
N LEU A 259 -8.21 2.67 8.46
CA LEU A 259 -8.42 1.98 9.74
C LEU A 259 -7.66 0.65 9.80
N VAL A 260 -7.66 -0.12 8.71
CA VAL A 260 -6.85 -1.34 8.61
C VAL A 260 -5.37 -0.98 8.72
N TYR A 261 -4.91 0.06 8.01
CA TYR A 261 -3.51 0.49 8.09
C TYR A 261 -3.11 0.97 9.48
N ASP A 262 -3.95 1.77 10.13
CA ASP A 262 -3.76 2.24 11.50
C ASP A 262 -3.73 1.08 12.50
N TYR A 263 -4.65 0.12 12.37
CA TYR A 263 -4.65 -1.10 13.17
C TYR A 263 -3.36 -1.90 12.98
N LEU A 264 -2.92 -2.11 11.74
CA LEU A 264 -1.67 -2.80 11.44
C LEU A 264 -0.45 -2.04 11.99
N ALA A 265 -0.44 -0.72 11.92
CA ALA A 265 0.64 0.12 12.45
C ALA A 265 0.71 0.08 13.98
N LYS A 266 -0.43 0.16 14.66
CA LYS A 266 -0.53 0.10 16.13
C LYS A 266 -0.26 -1.29 16.69
N ASN A 267 -0.60 -2.34 15.94
CA ASN A 267 -0.39 -3.73 16.32
C ASN A 267 0.87 -4.32 15.68
N ARG A 268 1.74 -3.48 15.13
CA ARG A 268 2.92 -3.90 14.36
C ARG A 268 3.82 -4.84 15.14
N SER A 269 4.02 -4.62 16.44
CA SER A 269 4.80 -5.51 17.32
C SER A 269 4.15 -6.88 17.56
N LYS A 270 2.82 -7.00 17.47
CA LYS A 270 2.09 -8.29 17.50
C LYS A 270 2.04 -8.98 16.14
N LEU A 271 2.09 -8.21 15.05
CA LEU A 271 2.11 -8.67 13.66
C LEU A 271 3.54 -8.90 13.14
N GLU A 272 4.56 -8.56 13.92
CA GLU A 272 5.98 -8.52 13.54
C GLU A 272 6.61 -9.90 13.28
N MET A 273 5.92 -10.99 13.63
CA MET A 273 6.27 -12.31 13.08
C MET A 273 6.15 -12.37 11.55
N GLU A 274 5.51 -11.37 10.89
CA GLU A 274 5.30 -11.34 9.45
C GLU A 274 5.86 -10.10 8.70
N SER A 275 6.38 -9.07 9.38
CA SER A 275 6.66 -7.74 8.77
C SER A 275 8.10 -7.48 8.28
N LEU A 276 8.97 -8.49 8.28
CA LEU A 276 10.40 -8.34 7.92
C LEU A 276 10.67 -7.96 6.45
N VAL A 277 9.66 -7.90 5.58
CA VAL A 277 9.81 -7.58 4.16
C VAL A 277 9.33 -6.16 3.90
N THR A 278 10.26 -5.20 3.79
CA THR A 278 9.98 -3.78 3.47
C THR A 278 9.57 -3.55 2.03
N ASP A 279 9.98 -4.43 1.10
CA ASP A 279 9.61 -4.36 -0.32
C ASP A 279 8.15 -4.79 -0.54
N LEU A 280 7.33 -3.89 -1.10
CA LEU A 280 5.93 -4.13 -1.41
C LEU A 280 5.76 -5.27 -2.43
N ARG A 281 6.61 -5.32 -3.46
CA ARG A 281 6.52 -6.32 -4.54
C ARG A 281 6.81 -7.70 -3.97
N LEU A 282 7.95 -7.87 -3.30
CA LEU A 282 8.28 -9.13 -2.63
C LEU A 282 7.22 -9.53 -1.58
N ARG A 283 6.68 -8.59 -0.81
CA ARG A 283 5.60 -8.87 0.14
C ARG A 283 4.37 -9.43 -0.57
N SER A 284 3.97 -8.86 -1.70
CA SER A 284 2.83 -9.34 -2.47
C SER A 284 3.05 -10.76 -3.03
N ILE A 285 4.27 -11.05 -3.48
CA ILE A 285 4.67 -12.40 -3.94
C ILE A 285 4.61 -13.40 -2.79
N LEU A 286 5.22 -13.10 -1.64
CA LEU A 286 5.24 -13.98 -0.48
C LEU A 286 3.85 -14.20 0.12
N GLN A 287 2.96 -13.20 0.07
CA GLN A 287 1.57 -13.38 0.47
C GLN A 287 0.83 -14.38 -0.43
N LEU A 288 1.03 -14.32 -1.75
CA LEU A 288 0.46 -15.31 -2.66
C LEU A 288 1.05 -16.70 -2.39
N ALA A 289 2.38 -16.78 -2.25
CA ALA A 289 3.08 -18.03 -1.97
C ALA A 289 2.55 -18.70 -0.69
N LYS A 290 2.43 -17.93 0.41
CA LYS A 290 1.88 -18.38 1.69
C LYS A 290 0.42 -18.82 1.60
N LYS A 291 -0.42 -18.07 0.88
CA LYS A 291 -1.83 -18.48 0.64
C LYS A 291 -1.95 -19.82 -0.06
N CYS A 292 -0.96 -20.17 -0.87
CA CYS A 292 -0.88 -21.44 -1.57
C CYS A 292 -0.10 -22.53 -0.82
N ASP A 293 0.26 -22.32 0.45
CA ASP A 293 1.02 -23.28 1.27
C ASP A 293 2.31 -23.77 0.57
N TYR A 294 3.04 -22.83 -0.04
CA TYR A 294 4.28 -23.15 -0.74
C TYR A 294 5.37 -23.71 0.20
N ARG A 295 6.24 -24.57 -0.34
CA ARG A 295 7.41 -25.08 0.40
C ARG A 295 8.54 -24.05 0.39
N GLU A 296 8.56 -23.20 1.42
CA GLU A 296 9.50 -22.08 1.53
C GLU A 296 10.97 -22.48 1.39
N SER A 297 11.42 -23.57 2.02
CA SER A 297 12.82 -24.03 1.93
C SER A 297 13.23 -24.37 0.50
N HIS A 298 12.37 -25.10 -0.21
CA HIS A 298 12.60 -25.50 -1.60
C HIS A 298 12.56 -24.28 -2.53
N ALA A 299 11.53 -23.44 -2.43
CA ALA A 299 11.38 -22.25 -3.27
C ALA A 299 12.56 -21.28 -3.10
N THR A 300 13.00 -21.06 -1.86
CA THR A 300 14.16 -20.20 -1.55
C THR A 300 15.46 -20.78 -2.09
N GLN A 301 15.63 -22.09 -2.02
CA GLN A 301 16.80 -22.77 -2.55
C GLN A 301 16.84 -22.68 -4.09
N VAL A 302 15.72 -22.96 -4.76
CA VAL A 302 15.61 -22.85 -6.21
C VAL A 302 15.87 -21.42 -6.67
N ASP A 303 15.30 -20.42 -5.99
CA ASP A 303 15.57 -19.00 -6.22
C ASP A 303 17.07 -18.69 -6.13
N LYS A 304 17.72 -19.07 -5.03
CA LYS A 304 19.14 -18.87 -4.81
C LYS A 304 20.01 -19.49 -5.91
N LEU A 305 19.66 -20.67 -6.40
CA LEU A 305 20.39 -21.33 -7.49
C LEU A 305 20.09 -20.66 -8.84
N ALA A 306 18.84 -20.31 -9.12
CA ALA A 306 18.43 -19.62 -10.35
C ALA A 306 19.14 -18.27 -10.50
N LEU A 307 19.23 -17.49 -9.42
CA LEU A 307 19.93 -16.21 -9.41
C LEU A 307 21.45 -16.37 -9.56
N GLN A 308 22.05 -17.40 -8.96
CA GLN A 308 23.47 -17.70 -9.21
C GLN A 308 23.73 -18.07 -10.68
N LEU A 309 22.84 -18.85 -11.31
CA LEU A 309 22.94 -19.17 -12.73
C LEU A 309 22.80 -17.90 -13.58
N PHE A 310 21.80 -17.07 -13.30
CA PHE A 310 21.58 -15.79 -13.99
C PHE A 310 22.82 -14.89 -13.90
N ASP A 311 23.28 -14.61 -12.69
CA ASP A 311 24.40 -13.68 -12.46
C ASP A 311 25.69 -14.16 -13.14
N GLN A 312 25.96 -15.47 -13.12
CA GLN A 312 27.19 -16.04 -13.70
C GLN A 312 27.09 -16.32 -15.20
N THR A 313 25.90 -16.26 -15.79
CA THR A 313 25.68 -16.43 -17.24
C THR A 313 25.30 -15.13 -17.95
N TYR A 314 25.41 -13.99 -17.27
CA TYR A 314 25.11 -12.64 -17.80
C TYR A 314 25.65 -12.39 -19.21
N PHE A 315 26.92 -12.75 -19.47
CA PHE A 315 27.56 -12.56 -20.77
C PHE A 315 26.92 -13.34 -21.93
N LEU A 316 26.11 -14.35 -21.65
CA LEU A 316 25.40 -15.14 -22.67
C LEU A 316 24.02 -14.56 -22.96
N HIS A 317 23.26 -14.24 -21.92
CA HIS A 317 21.87 -13.85 -22.10
C HIS A 317 21.65 -12.34 -22.23
N GLY A 318 22.55 -11.51 -21.68
CA GLY A 318 22.53 -10.04 -21.75
C GLY A 318 21.37 -9.38 -21.02
N LEU A 319 20.78 -10.05 -20.02
CA LEU A 319 19.58 -9.58 -19.31
C LEU A 319 19.97 -8.82 -18.04
N GLY A 320 19.15 -7.84 -17.64
CA GLY A 320 19.46 -6.88 -16.58
C GLY A 320 18.71 -7.12 -15.26
N PRO A 321 18.68 -6.10 -14.39
CA PRO A 321 18.07 -6.18 -13.06
C PRO A 321 16.58 -6.50 -13.08
N TRP A 322 15.85 -5.99 -14.07
CA TRP A 322 14.41 -6.24 -14.21
C TRP A 322 14.13 -7.73 -14.47
N GLU A 323 14.83 -8.35 -15.43
CA GLU A 323 14.67 -9.78 -15.71
C GLU A 323 15.12 -10.66 -14.54
N ARG A 324 16.16 -10.25 -13.82
CA ARG A 324 16.62 -10.91 -12.60
C ARG A 324 15.54 -10.93 -11.52
N GLU A 325 14.81 -9.83 -11.38
CA GLU A 325 13.70 -9.71 -10.44
C GLU A 325 12.49 -10.58 -10.85
N ILE A 326 12.17 -10.62 -12.14
CA ILE A 326 11.15 -11.53 -12.68
C ILE A 326 11.51 -13.00 -12.38
N LEU A 327 12.78 -13.38 -12.57
CA LEU A 327 13.27 -14.73 -12.25
C LEU A 327 13.14 -15.04 -10.76
N HIS A 328 13.51 -14.09 -9.90
CA HIS A 328 13.39 -14.22 -8.45
C HIS A 328 11.95 -14.54 -8.03
N TYR A 329 10.98 -13.74 -8.48
CA TYR A 329 9.58 -13.95 -8.12
C TYR A 329 8.98 -15.22 -8.74
N ALA A 330 9.36 -15.55 -9.98
CA ALA A 330 8.94 -16.79 -10.61
C ALA A 330 9.47 -18.03 -9.86
N ALA A 331 10.71 -17.97 -9.35
CA ALA A 331 11.30 -19.02 -8.55
C ALA A 331 10.59 -19.19 -7.20
N LEU A 332 10.17 -18.11 -6.54
CA LEU A 332 9.39 -18.23 -5.31
C LEU A 332 7.99 -18.85 -5.53
N LEU A 333 7.44 -18.72 -6.74
CA LEU A 333 6.07 -19.12 -7.05
C LEU A 333 5.94 -20.37 -7.93
N HIS A 334 7.03 -20.96 -8.42
CA HIS A 334 6.99 -21.99 -9.47
C HIS A 334 6.09 -23.20 -9.16
N ASP A 335 6.00 -23.56 -7.88
CA ASP A 335 5.30 -24.75 -7.40
C ASP A 335 3.95 -24.48 -6.71
N ILE A 336 3.48 -23.24 -6.66
CA ILE A 336 2.21 -22.93 -5.96
C ILE A 336 0.99 -23.64 -6.55
N GLY A 337 1.07 -24.10 -7.79
CA GLY A 337 0.03 -24.90 -8.44
C GLY A 337 -0.25 -26.24 -7.76
N TYR A 338 0.68 -26.76 -6.94
CA TYR A 338 0.45 -27.95 -6.13
C TYR A 338 -0.68 -27.77 -5.12
N HIS A 339 -0.97 -26.53 -4.72
CA HIS A 339 -2.13 -26.18 -3.90
C HIS A 339 -3.47 -26.63 -4.52
N ILE A 340 -3.55 -26.63 -5.85
CA ILE A 340 -4.75 -27.09 -6.58
C ILE A 340 -4.64 -28.58 -6.90
N SER A 341 -3.55 -28.99 -7.57
CA SER A 341 -3.36 -30.38 -7.96
C SER A 341 -1.91 -30.65 -8.36
N TYR A 342 -1.43 -31.85 -8.02
CA TYR A 342 -0.18 -32.39 -8.54
C TYR A 342 -0.19 -32.52 -10.07
N LYS A 343 -1.34 -32.92 -10.64
CA LYS A 343 -1.47 -33.11 -12.09
C LYS A 343 -1.56 -31.73 -12.76
N LYS A 344 -0.63 -31.46 -13.68
CA LYS A 344 -0.55 -30.16 -14.39
C LYS A 344 -0.35 -28.96 -13.45
N HIS A 345 0.31 -29.15 -12.30
CA HIS A 345 0.58 -28.07 -11.32
C HIS A 345 1.13 -26.81 -12.00
N HIS A 346 2.06 -26.93 -12.95
CA HIS A 346 2.58 -25.79 -13.71
C HIS A 346 1.51 -24.93 -14.42
N LYS A 347 0.40 -25.53 -14.90
CA LYS A 347 -0.72 -24.78 -15.48
C LYS A 347 -1.52 -24.07 -14.39
N HIS A 348 -1.65 -24.69 -13.23
CA HIS A 348 -2.28 -24.11 -12.05
C HIS A 348 -1.44 -22.97 -11.47
N THR A 349 -0.11 -23.11 -11.41
CA THR A 349 0.85 -22.04 -11.09
C THR A 349 0.59 -20.82 -11.98
N TYR A 350 0.59 -21.01 -13.30
CA TYR A 350 0.28 -19.93 -14.24
C TYR A 350 -1.06 -19.25 -13.92
N TYR A 351 -2.12 -20.06 -13.73
CA TYR A 351 -3.45 -19.56 -13.46
C TYR A 351 -3.51 -18.73 -12.17
N LEU A 352 -2.90 -19.22 -11.09
CA LEU A 352 -2.88 -18.57 -9.79
C LEU A 352 -2.15 -17.23 -9.85
N ILE A 353 -0.96 -17.19 -10.47
CA ILE A 353 -0.17 -15.96 -10.60
C ILE A 353 -0.91 -14.95 -11.48
N LYS A 354 -1.45 -15.39 -12.61
CA LYS A 354 -2.10 -14.49 -13.58
C LYS A 354 -3.35 -13.81 -13.03
N ASN A 355 -4.09 -14.48 -12.15
CA ASN A 355 -5.34 -13.98 -11.60
C ASN A 355 -5.21 -13.47 -10.16
N ALA A 356 -4.00 -13.44 -9.60
CA ALA A 356 -3.75 -12.87 -8.29
C ALA A 356 -3.73 -11.34 -8.34
N VAL A 357 -4.16 -10.72 -7.24
CA VAL A 357 -3.95 -9.29 -7.00
C VAL A 357 -2.52 -9.11 -6.48
N LEU A 358 -1.60 -8.79 -7.38
CA LEU A 358 -0.19 -8.55 -7.07
C LEU A 358 0.11 -7.05 -7.02
N ASN A 359 0.20 -6.49 -5.82
CA ASN A 359 0.43 -5.06 -5.60
C ASN A 359 1.87 -4.67 -6.01
N GLY A 360 1.99 -3.59 -6.77
CA GLY A 360 3.30 -3.08 -7.24
C GLY A 360 3.80 -3.72 -8.54
N PHE A 361 2.95 -4.47 -9.27
CA PHE A 361 3.29 -5.11 -10.54
C PHE A 361 2.42 -4.59 -11.70
N GLU A 362 3.04 -4.40 -12.85
CA GLU A 362 2.33 -4.15 -14.10
C GLU A 362 1.79 -5.46 -14.72
N ALA A 363 0.78 -5.35 -15.58
CA ALA A 363 0.18 -6.51 -16.24
C ALA A 363 1.19 -7.34 -17.05
N ARG A 364 2.17 -6.68 -17.70
CA ARG A 364 3.28 -7.34 -18.42
C ARG A 364 4.16 -8.15 -17.47
N GLU A 365 4.47 -7.61 -16.30
CA GLU A 365 5.32 -8.27 -15.30
C GLU A 365 4.63 -9.52 -14.74
N ILE A 366 3.34 -9.42 -14.41
CA ILE A 366 2.54 -10.57 -13.96
C ILE A 366 2.52 -11.67 -15.04
N GLU A 367 2.35 -11.30 -16.31
CA GLU A 367 2.37 -12.23 -17.43
C GLU A 367 3.74 -12.92 -17.58
N MET A 368 4.82 -12.17 -17.40
CA MET A 368 6.19 -12.69 -17.45
C MET A 368 6.47 -13.65 -16.30
N ILE A 369 6.17 -13.28 -15.05
CA ILE A 369 6.34 -14.14 -13.87
C ILE A 369 5.53 -15.43 -14.04
N ALA A 370 4.27 -15.32 -14.48
CA ALA A 370 3.39 -16.47 -14.68
C ALA A 370 3.94 -17.43 -15.74
N ASN A 371 4.44 -16.92 -16.87
CA ASN A 371 5.01 -17.75 -17.93
C ASN A 371 6.34 -18.38 -17.52
N VAL A 372 7.25 -17.64 -16.88
CA VAL A 372 8.53 -18.18 -16.39
C VAL A 372 8.27 -19.32 -15.39
N ALA A 373 7.36 -19.10 -14.43
CA ALA A 373 6.96 -20.11 -13.46
C ALA A 373 6.25 -21.32 -14.11
N ARG A 374 5.45 -21.12 -15.15
CA ARG A 374 4.76 -22.22 -15.87
C ARG A 374 5.73 -23.19 -16.54
N TYR A 375 6.83 -22.70 -17.08
CA TYR A 375 7.71 -23.52 -17.93
C TYR A 375 8.88 -24.17 -17.16
N HIS A 376 8.83 -24.20 -15.82
CA HIS A 376 9.88 -24.74 -14.96
C HIS A 376 9.99 -26.28 -14.89
N SER A 377 8.92 -27.07 -15.11
CA SER A 377 8.97 -28.54 -14.86
C SER A 377 8.35 -29.44 -15.93
N SER A 378 7.77 -28.88 -17.00
CA SER A 378 7.00 -29.66 -17.98
C SER A 378 7.42 -29.36 -19.42
N SER A 379 6.46 -29.37 -20.36
CA SER A 379 6.74 -29.16 -21.78
C SER A 379 7.32 -27.78 -22.07
N LEU A 380 8.25 -27.69 -23.00
CA LEU A 380 8.73 -26.42 -23.55
C LEU A 380 7.57 -25.57 -24.10
N PRO A 381 7.75 -24.23 -24.17
CA PRO A 381 6.78 -23.36 -24.81
C PRO A 381 6.54 -23.75 -26.28
N LYS A 382 5.31 -23.58 -26.75
CA LYS A 382 4.87 -23.87 -28.11
C LYS A 382 3.98 -22.73 -28.56
N GLU A 383 4.04 -22.34 -29.83
CA GLU A 383 3.25 -21.24 -30.38
C GLU A 383 1.75 -21.39 -30.09
N LYS A 384 1.23 -22.63 -30.18
CA LYS A 384 -0.17 -22.94 -29.87
C LYS A 384 -0.57 -22.78 -28.38
N HIS A 385 0.36 -22.52 -27.48
CA HIS A 385 0.02 -22.25 -26.10
C HIS A 385 -0.46 -20.81 -25.99
N GLU A 386 -1.76 -20.61 -25.78
CA GLU A 386 -2.39 -19.29 -25.71
C GLU A 386 -1.67 -18.31 -24.77
N ASN A 387 -1.21 -18.79 -23.61
CA ASN A 387 -0.44 -17.98 -22.65
C ASN A 387 0.91 -17.49 -23.20
N TRP A 388 1.51 -18.23 -24.13
CA TRP A 388 2.78 -17.90 -24.74
C TRP A 388 2.60 -16.93 -25.92
N ASP A 389 1.55 -17.13 -26.70
CA ASP A 389 1.17 -16.28 -27.83
C ASP A 389 0.82 -14.84 -27.39
N ARG A 390 0.34 -14.67 -26.15
CA ARG A 390 0.09 -13.35 -25.54
C ARG A 390 1.36 -12.52 -25.29
N LEU A 391 2.54 -13.16 -25.21
CA LEU A 391 3.80 -12.45 -25.03
C LEU A 391 4.29 -11.91 -26.38
N SER A 392 4.86 -10.70 -26.37
CA SER A 392 5.59 -10.18 -27.54
C SER A 392 6.77 -11.10 -27.88
N GLN A 393 7.24 -11.11 -29.14
CA GLN A 393 8.40 -11.93 -29.52
C GLN A 393 9.65 -11.65 -28.66
N GLY A 394 9.87 -10.39 -28.28
CA GLY A 394 10.93 -10.00 -27.35
C GLY A 394 10.73 -10.62 -25.97
N ASP A 395 9.53 -10.54 -25.42
CA ASP A 395 9.17 -11.12 -24.13
C ASP A 395 9.24 -12.66 -24.13
N GLN A 396 8.87 -13.31 -25.23
CA GLN A 396 9.04 -14.75 -25.40
C GLN A 396 10.52 -15.15 -25.32
N GLY A 397 11.41 -14.37 -25.93
CA GLY A 397 12.86 -14.57 -25.84
C GLY A 397 13.39 -14.44 -24.41
N ILE A 398 12.95 -13.42 -23.68
CA ILE A 398 13.31 -13.19 -22.27
C ILE A 398 12.76 -14.32 -21.39
N ALA A 399 11.46 -14.60 -21.48
CA ALA A 399 10.79 -15.62 -20.68
C ALA A 399 11.39 -17.02 -20.91
N ALA A 400 11.79 -17.33 -22.15
CA ALA A 400 12.45 -18.60 -22.45
C ALA A 400 13.82 -18.73 -21.78
N LYS A 401 14.65 -17.67 -21.83
CA LYS A 401 15.93 -17.63 -21.13
C LYS A 401 15.73 -17.81 -19.62
N LEU A 402 14.85 -17.03 -19.00
CA LEU A 402 14.57 -17.11 -17.56
C LEU A 402 14.01 -18.48 -17.14
N ALA A 403 13.04 -19.01 -17.88
CA ALA A 403 12.45 -20.31 -17.59
C ALA A 403 13.46 -21.46 -17.74
N SER A 404 14.43 -21.34 -18.66
CA SER A 404 15.50 -22.33 -18.82
C SER A 404 16.43 -22.37 -17.60
N LEU A 405 16.78 -21.20 -17.04
CA LEU A 405 17.58 -21.10 -15.81
C LEU A 405 16.81 -21.66 -14.61
N LEU A 406 15.53 -21.30 -14.50
CA LEU A 406 14.65 -21.79 -13.43
C LEU A 406 14.47 -23.32 -13.49
N ARG A 407 14.28 -23.88 -14.69
CA ARG A 407 14.22 -25.34 -14.92
C ARG A 407 15.43 -26.06 -14.35
N LEU A 408 16.61 -25.53 -14.65
CA LEU A 408 17.86 -26.14 -14.23
C LEU A 408 18.05 -26.04 -12.72
N ALA A 409 17.74 -24.87 -12.14
CA ALA A 409 17.78 -24.64 -10.69
C ALA A 409 16.82 -25.57 -9.93
N ASP A 410 15.59 -25.75 -10.41
CA ASP A 410 14.62 -26.70 -9.85
C ASP A 410 15.11 -28.16 -9.95
N GLY A 411 15.77 -28.53 -11.06
CA GLY A 411 16.47 -29.82 -11.16
C GLY A 411 17.54 -30.02 -10.08
N LEU A 412 18.30 -28.96 -9.77
CA LEU A 412 19.38 -28.98 -8.77
C LEU A 412 18.89 -28.98 -7.31
N ASP A 413 17.58 -28.88 -7.06
CA ASP A 413 16.98 -29.11 -5.75
C ASP A 413 15.89 -30.19 -5.79
N ARG A 414 16.08 -31.22 -6.63
CA ARG A 414 15.07 -32.27 -6.87
C ARG A 414 14.61 -33.00 -5.61
N SER A 415 15.47 -33.15 -4.61
CA SER A 415 15.13 -33.79 -3.35
C SER A 415 14.38 -32.87 -2.37
N HIS A 416 14.38 -31.56 -2.63
CA HIS A 416 13.88 -30.49 -1.73
C HIS A 416 14.67 -30.41 -0.41
N PHE A 417 15.84 -31.05 -0.30
CA PHE A 417 16.69 -31.04 0.90
C PHE A 417 17.79 -29.97 0.85
N SER A 418 17.81 -29.12 -0.18
CA SER A 418 18.76 -28.01 -0.31
C SER A 418 20.21 -28.46 -0.18
N VAL A 419 20.52 -29.62 -0.78
CA VAL A 419 21.84 -30.24 -0.67
C VAL A 419 22.91 -29.47 -1.45
N VAL A 420 22.55 -28.77 -2.53
CA VAL A 420 23.47 -27.93 -3.29
C VAL A 420 23.77 -26.63 -2.55
N ASN A 421 25.00 -26.42 -2.07
CA ASN A 421 25.34 -25.22 -1.31
C ASN A 421 25.57 -23.99 -2.21
N LYS A 422 26.26 -24.19 -3.34
CA LYS A 422 26.63 -23.16 -4.31
C LYS A 422 26.91 -23.76 -5.68
N LEU A 423 26.91 -22.92 -6.71
CA LEU A 423 27.34 -23.27 -8.05
C LEU A 423 28.37 -22.29 -8.61
N GLN A 424 29.21 -22.77 -9.52
CA GLN A 424 30.13 -21.95 -10.30
C GLN A 424 30.00 -22.27 -11.79
N CYS A 425 29.74 -21.27 -12.62
CA CYS A 425 29.71 -21.42 -14.07
C CYS A 425 31.06 -21.02 -14.67
N ARG A 426 31.57 -21.83 -15.59
CA ARG A 426 32.70 -21.47 -16.47
C ARG A 426 32.24 -21.58 -17.92
N ILE A 427 32.29 -20.46 -18.62
CA ILE A 427 31.91 -20.38 -20.02
C ILE A 427 33.17 -20.65 -20.86
N GLN A 428 33.11 -21.67 -21.72
CA GLN A 428 34.17 -22.00 -22.66
C GLN A 428 33.60 -22.19 -24.06
N LYS A 429 33.86 -21.24 -24.96
CA LYS A 429 33.36 -21.25 -26.34
C LYS A 429 31.82 -21.40 -26.36
N SER A 430 31.33 -22.56 -26.80
CA SER A 430 29.91 -22.92 -26.90
C SER A 430 29.42 -23.84 -25.77
N ARG A 431 30.17 -23.97 -24.67
CA ARG A 431 29.81 -24.83 -23.52
C ARG A 431 29.79 -24.03 -22.23
N ILE A 432 28.81 -24.34 -21.39
CA ILE A 432 28.70 -23.86 -20.02
C ILE A 432 29.05 -25.04 -19.10
N HIS A 433 30.16 -24.94 -18.38
CA HIS A 433 30.50 -25.90 -17.33
C HIS A 433 29.95 -25.39 -16.00
N ILE A 434 28.99 -26.13 -15.43
CA ILE A 434 28.36 -25.79 -14.15
C ILE A 434 28.92 -26.71 -13.08
N PHE A 435 29.78 -26.17 -12.22
CA PHE A 435 30.35 -26.87 -11.08
C PHE A 435 29.40 -26.72 -9.90
N VAL A 436 28.90 -27.84 -9.37
CA VAL A 436 27.95 -27.91 -8.27
C VAL A 436 28.70 -28.36 -7.01
N TYR A 437 28.53 -27.65 -5.90
CA TYR A 437 29.24 -27.93 -4.65
C TYR A 437 28.26 -28.36 -3.56
N SER A 438 28.56 -29.47 -2.90
CA SER A 438 27.84 -29.97 -1.73
C SER A 438 28.76 -30.71 -0.76
N SER A 439 28.40 -30.74 0.52
CA SER A 439 28.95 -31.67 1.51
C SER A 439 28.18 -32.99 1.61
N LYS A 440 27.13 -33.16 0.80
CA LYS A 440 26.24 -34.33 0.76
C LYS A 440 26.30 -34.95 -0.64
N ASP A 441 25.69 -36.12 -0.78
CA ASP A 441 25.50 -36.76 -2.08
C ASP A 441 24.62 -35.90 -3.01
N LEU A 442 24.94 -35.91 -4.31
CA LEU A 442 24.34 -35.07 -5.36
C LEU A 442 23.80 -35.88 -6.53
N GLU A 443 23.82 -37.22 -6.48
CA GLU A 443 23.46 -38.06 -7.62
C GLU A 443 22.06 -37.73 -8.18
N LEU A 444 21.08 -37.53 -7.30
CA LEU A 444 19.69 -37.23 -7.69
C LEU A 444 19.56 -35.84 -8.33
N GLU A 445 20.18 -34.82 -7.75
CA GLU A 445 20.17 -33.44 -8.23
C GLU A 445 20.86 -33.32 -9.59
N LEU A 446 22.01 -33.97 -9.76
CA LEU A 446 22.73 -33.99 -11.04
C LEU A 446 21.94 -34.74 -12.10
N TRP A 447 21.37 -35.90 -11.77
CA TRP A 447 20.51 -36.64 -12.69
C TRP A 447 19.30 -35.82 -13.14
N ALA A 448 18.63 -35.13 -12.21
CA ALA A 448 17.45 -34.33 -12.52
C ALA A 448 17.78 -33.06 -13.31
N ALA A 449 18.88 -32.38 -12.98
CA ALA A 449 19.38 -31.24 -13.74
C ALA A 449 19.75 -31.64 -15.18
N GLU A 450 20.41 -32.78 -15.37
CA GLU A 450 20.78 -33.31 -16.68
C GLU A 450 19.55 -33.59 -17.55
N LYS A 451 18.42 -34.00 -16.95
CA LYS A 451 17.15 -34.18 -17.67
C LYS A 451 16.45 -32.87 -18.03
N LYS A 452 16.79 -31.75 -17.40
CA LYS A 452 16.14 -30.44 -17.56
C LYS A 452 16.96 -29.40 -18.33
N LYS A 453 18.22 -29.72 -18.67
CA LYS A 453 19.13 -28.81 -19.40
C LYS A 453 18.74 -28.53 -20.85
N ASP A 454 17.89 -29.39 -21.43
CA ASP A 454 17.45 -29.33 -22.83
C ASP A 454 16.92 -27.95 -23.25
N PHE A 455 16.25 -27.25 -22.34
CA PHE A 455 15.75 -25.91 -22.64
C PHE A 455 16.86 -24.86 -22.71
N LEU A 456 17.88 -24.98 -21.85
CA LEU A 456 19.01 -24.05 -21.83
C LEU A 456 19.91 -24.26 -23.04
N GLU A 457 20.09 -25.51 -23.49
CA GLU A 457 20.89 -25.85 -24.67
C GLU A 457 20.31 -25.30 -25.99
N GLN A 458 19.02 -24.92 -26.00
CA GLN A 458 18.34 -24.33 -27.17
C GLN A 458 18.38 -22.79 -27.22
N ARG A 459 19.01 -22.12 -26.25
CA ARG A 459 18.82 -20.67 -26.01
C ARG A 459 20.06 -19.82 -26.09
#